data_AF-A0A7V0SCG9-F1
#
_entry.id   AF-A0A7V0SCG9-F1
#
_cell.length_a   1.000
_cell.length_b   1.000
_cell.length_c   1.000
_cell.angle_alpha   90.00
_cell.angle_beta   90.00
_cell.angle_gamma   90.00
#
_symmetry.space_group_name_H-M   'P 1'
#
loop_
_entity.id
_entity.type
_entity.pdbx_description
1 polymer ?
#
loop_
_entity_poly.entity_id
_entity_poly.type
_entity_poly.pdbx_seq_one_letter_code
_entity_poly.pdbx_strand_id
1 'polypeptide(L)'
;MEKNNFSRRILEPVLIVFAVMVLSYCGYFGSRNVSNVTLNQAMAAIFGTSYFLSIAFGTFYVYTTVRVMGGSLPEGVFASAINPFIWMTKEVIVLTHSFPIIECVYYYLNPLNFWLIFFITFQTGVAEVTARWVLKKRGVRLKIVTAAPVVAAITGLALLAAGYAWGKGENIYVIFLDGYRKIFGPWI
;
A
#
# COMPACT_ATOMS: atom_id res chain seq x y z
N MET A 1 -24.17 6.76 -15.94
CA MET A 1 -24.20 6.01 -14.67
C MET A 1 -24.47 7.00 -13.57
N GLU A 2 -25.46 6.70 -12.73
CA GLU A 2 -25.72 7.48 -11.53
C GLU A 2 -24.54 7.32 -10.56
N LYS A 3 -24.08 8.43 -10.00
CA LYS A 3 -22.93 8.44 -9.10
C LYS A 3 -23.40 7.92 -7.75
N ASN A 4 -22.82 6.84 -7.24
CA ASN A 4 -23.10 6.36 -5.89
C ASN A 4 -22.85 7.47 -4.86
N ASN A 5 -23.49 7.39 -3.69
CA ASN A 5 -23.20 8.29 -2.57
C ASN A 5 -21.71 8.26 -2.22
N PHE A 6 -21.15 9.44 -1.92
CA PHE A 6 -19.71 9.61 -1.64
C PHE A 6 -19.20 8.64 -0.57
N SER A 7 -19.90 8.54 0.56
CA SER A 7 -19.56 7.63 1.64
C SER A 7 -19.49 6.19 1.18
N ARG A 8 -20.48 5.71 0.41
CA ARG A 8 -20.48 4.34 -0.09
C ARG A 8 -19.35 4.09 -1.07
N ARG A 9 -19.07 5.04 -1.96
CA ARG A 9 -18.03 4.89 -2.98
C ARG A 9 -16.62 4.80 -2.40
N ILE A 10 -16.32 5.61 -1.39
CA ILE A 10 -14.96 5.72 -0.85
C ILE A 10 -14.78 4.90 0.41
N LEU A 11 -15.71 4.98 1.36
CA LEU A 11 -15.56 4.37 2.68
C LEU A 11 -15.70 2.85 2.60
N GLU A 12 -16.65 2.33 1.83
CA GLU A 12 -16.90 0.88 1.74
C GLU A 12 -15.66 0.10 1.25
N PRO A 13 -15.02 0.44 0.12
CA PRO A 13 -13.83 -0.30 -0.33
C PRO A 13 -12.64 -0.18 0.63
N VAL A 14 -12.45 0.99 1.22
CA VAL A 14 -11.39 1.26 2.19
C VAL A 14 -11.60 0.41 3.44
N LEU A 15 -12.81 0.41 4.00
CA LEU A 15 -13.16 -0.36 5.20
C LEU A 15 -13.08 -1.87 4.96
N ILE A 16 -13.44 -2.36 3.77
CA ILE A 16 -13.30 -3.78 3.44
C ILE A 16 -11.83 -4.21 3.54
N VAL A 17 -10.94 -3.49 2.85
CA VAL A 17 -9.50 -3.81 2.88
C VAL A 17 -8.92 -3.59 4.27
N PHE A 18 -9.35 -2.53 4.98
CA PHE A 18 -8.93 -2.27 6.35
C PHE A 18 -9.35 -3.39 7.31
N ALA A 19 -10.58 -3.89 7.21
CA ALA A 19 -11.06 -5.00 8.03
C ALA A 19 -10.27 -6.28 7.76
N VAL A 20 -10.00 -6.60 6.49
CA VAL A 20 -9.13 -7.74 6.13
C VAL A 20 -7.74 -7.57 6.73
N MET A 21 -7.17 -6.38 6.62
CA MET A 21 -5.84 -6.06 7.17
C MET A 21 -5.80 -6.24 8.69
N VAL A 22 -6.78 -5.69 9.43
CA VAL A 22 -6.85 -5.79 10.90
C VAL A 22 -7.09 -7.23 11.36
N LEU A 23 -8.05 -7.94 10.77
CA LEU A 23 -8.32 -9.33 11.13
C LEU A 23 -7.11 -10.22 10.86
N SER A 24 -6.44 -10.00 9.72
CA SER A 24 -5.21 -10.73 9.37
C SER A 24 -4.05 -10.39 10.29
N TYR A 25 -3.89 -9.12 10.67
CA TYR A 25 -2.91 -8.70 11.67
C TYR A 25 -3.13 -9.40 13.01
N CYS A 26 -4.36 -9.35 13.54
CA CYS A 26 -4.70 -9.99 14.81
C CYS A 26 -4.49 -11.52 14.76
N GLY A 27 -4.88 -12.17 13.67
CA GLY A 27 -4.65 -13.61 13.50
C GLY A 27 -3.17 -13.98 13.40
N TYR A 28 -2.36 -13.19 12.68
CA TYR A 28 -0.93 -13.43 12.51
C TYR A 28 -0.14 -13.21 13.80
N PHE A 29 -0.40 -12.13 14.53
CA PHE A 29 0.29 -11.87 15.79
C PHE A 29 -0.28 -12.71 16.95
N GLY A 30 -1.58 -13.01 16.93
CA GLY A 30 -2.23 -13.89 17.90
C GLY A 30 -1.75 -15.34 17.80
N SER A 31 -1.37 -15.81 16.60
CA SER A 31 -0.86 -17.17 16.42
C SER A 31 0.41 -17.45 17.23
N ARG A 32 1.19 -16.42 17.59
CA ARG A 32 2.43 -16.53 18.39
C ARG A 32 2.22 -17.19 19.75
N ASN A 33 1.00 -17.13 20.29
CA ASN A 33 0.66 -17.74 21.57
C ASN A 33 0.17 -19.20 21.45
N VAL A 34 0.09 -19.75 20.24
CA VAL A 34 -0.35 -21.13 19.99
C VAL A 34 0.84 -22.08 20.19
N SER A 35 0.73 -22.97 21.17
CA SER A 35 1.78 -23.95 21.51
C SER A 35 1.91 -25.08 20.48
N ASN A 36 0.83 -25.41 19.77
CA ASN A 36 0.85 -26.42 18.71
C ASN A 36 1.57 -25.85 17.47
N VAL A 37 2.74 -26.41 17.14
CA VAL A 37 3.61 -25.94 16.05
C VAL A 37 2.88 -25.94 14.70
N THR A 38 2.17 -27.02 14.36
CA THR A 38 1.48 -27.14 13.06
C THR A 38 0.37 -26.10 12.94
N LEU A 39 -0.44 -25.93 13.99
CA LEU A 39 -1.51 -24.93 14.00
C LEU A 39 -0.93 -23.50 13.97
N ASN A 40 0.11 -23.23 14.74
CA ASN A 40 0.83 -21.96 14.72
C ASN A 40 1.32 -21.61 13.31
N GLN A 41 2.02 -22.54 12.64
CA GLN A 41 2.53 -22.35 11.29
C GLN A 41 1.42 -22.14 10.27
N ALA A 42 0.35 -22.94 10.32
CA ALA A 42 -0.80 -22.79 9.43
C ALA A 42 -1.47 -21.41 9.59
N MET A 43 -1.73 -21.00 10.83
CA MET A 43 -2.30 -19.68 11.13
C MET A 43 -1.37 -18.55 10.68
N ALA A 44 -0.07 -18.63 10.99
CA ALA A 44 0.91 -17.64 10.59
C ALA A 44 1.00 -17.52 9.06
N ALA A 45 0.96 -18.64 8.33
CA ALA A 45 0.98 -18.64 6.87
C ALA A 45 -0.29 -18.00 6.29
N ILE A 46 -1.48 -18.40 6.74
CA ILE A 46 -2.75 -17.88 6.23
C ILE A 46 -2.88 -16.40 6.54
N PHE A 47 -2.81 -16.03 7.83
CA PHE A 47 -3.03 -14.66 8.25
C PHE A 47 -1.88 -13.73 7.85
N GLY A 48 -0.64 -14.21 7.87
CA GLY A 48 0.51 -13.43 7.40
C GLY A 48 0.42 -13.13 5.90
N THR A 49 0.05 -14.13 5.09
CA THR A 49 -0.16 -13.93 3.66
C THR A 49 -1.35 -13.00 3.39
N SER A 50 -2.48 -13.19 4.06
CA SER A 50 -3.65 -12.30 3.90
C SER A 50 -3.34 -10.87 4.32
N TYR A 51 -2.58 -10.68 5.40
CA TYR A 51 -2.12 -9.37 5.85
C TYR A 51 -1.24 -8.72 4.78
N PHE A 52 -0.22 -9.44 4.30
CA PHE A 52 0.68 -8.94 3.26
C PHE A 52 -0.08 -8.59 1.97
N LEU A 53 -0.99 -9.47 1.51
CA LEU A 53 -1.80 -9.22 0.32
C LEU A 53 -2.73 -8.01 0.47
N SER A 54 -3.28 -7.79 1.66
CA SER A 54 -4.13 -6.62 1.93
C SER A 54 -3.36 -5.30 1.83
N ILE A 55 -2.12 -5.26 2.31
CA ILE A 55 -1.24 -4.09 2.22
C ILE A 55 -0.75 -3.93 0.78
N ALA A 56 -0.29 -5.03 0.18
CA ALA A 56 0.26 -5.06 -1.16
C ALA A 56 -0.79 -4.64 -2.18
N PHE A 57 -1.92 -5.35 -2.29
CA PHE A 57 -2.91 -5.19 -3.36
C PHE A 57 -4.16 -4.41 -2.96
N GLY A 58 -4.24 -3.94 -1.72
CA GLY A 58 -5.37 -3.12 -1.25
C GLY A 58 -5.57 -1.86 -2.09
N THR A 59 -4.49 -1.20 -2.48
CA THR A 59 -4.49 -0.02 -3.37
C THR A 59 -5.19 -0.33 -4.68
N PHE A 60 -4.79 -1.40 -5.37
CA PHE A 60 -5.40 -1.82 -6.64
C PHE A 60 -6.91 -2.05 -6.50
N TYR A 61 -7.34 -2.78 -5.47
CA TYR A 61 -8.75 -3.08 -5.22
C TYR A 61 -9.56 -1.80 -4.94
N VAL A 62 -9.10 -0.98 -3.99
CA VAL A 62 -9.80 0.25 -3.58
C VAL A 62 -9.89 1.21 -4.77
N TYR A 63 -8.79 1.45 -5.47
CA TYR A 63 -8.77 2.33 -6.63
C TYR A 63 -9.77 1.85 -7.69
N THR A 64 -9.65 0.58 -8.11
CA THR A 64 -10.53 0.02 -9.15
C THR A 64 -12.01 0.16 -8.77
N THR A 65 -12.35 -0.15 -7.52
CA THR A 65 -13.72 -0.12 -7.02
C THR A 65 -14.27 1.30 -6.99
N VAL A 66 -13.52 2.26 -6.45
CA VAL A 66 -13.90 3.69 -6.42
C VAL A 66 -14.16 4.21 -7.84
N ARG A 67 -13.29 3.89 -8.80
CA ARG A 67 -13.42 4.32 -10.20
C ARG A 67 -14.64 3.68 -10.87
N VAL A 68 -14.85 2.39 -10.67
CA VAL A 68 -16.01 1.64 -11.21
C VAL A 68 -17.33 2.13 -10.62
N MET A 69 -17.33 2.64 -9.39
CA MET A 69 -18.48 3.28 -8.73
C MET A 69 -18.69 4.76 -9.14
N GLY A 70 -17.99 5.23 -10.18
CA GLY A 70 -18.15 6.59 -10.72
C GLY A 70 -17.36 7.65 -9.97
N GLY A 71 -16.29 7.27 -9.27
CA GLY A 71 -15.41 8.22 -8.60
C GLY A 71 -14.63 9.08 -9.57
N SER A 72 -14.06 10.18 -9.09
CA SER A 72 -13.07 10.95 -9.85
C SER A 72 -11.68 10.31 -9.75
N LEU A 73 -10.72 10.78 -10.55
CA LEU A 73 -9.33 10.30 -10.46
C LEU A 73 -8.70 10.67 -9.10
N PRO A 74 -8.84 11.92 -8.60
CA PRO A 74 -8.36 12.26 -7.26
C PRO A 74 -9.01 11.41 -6.16
N GLU A 75 -10.32 11.18 -6.21
CA GLU A 75 -11.01 10.31 -5.23
C GLU A 75 -10.40 8.90 -5.22
N GLY A 76 -10.13 8.32 -6.38
CA GLY A 76 -9.49 7.00 -6.50
C GLY A 76 -8.08 6.98 -5.89
N VAL A 77 -7.25 7.97 -6.22
CA VAL A 77 -5.88 8.08 -5.69
C VAL A 77 -5.91 8.22 -4.18
N PHE A 78 -6.64 9.20 -3.64
CA PHE A 78 -6.71 9.44 -2.20
C PHE A 78 -7.26 8.23 -1.45
N ALA A 79 -8.37 7.66 -1.89
CA ALA A 79 -8.97 6.49 -1.23
C ALA A 79 -7.99 5.31 -1.20
N SER A 80 -7.32 5.04 -2.31
CA SER A 80 -6.38 3.91 -2.43
C SER A 80 -5.12 4.06 -1.57
N ALA A 81 -4.74 5.29 -1.21
CA ALA A 81 -3.59 5.57 -0.36
C ALA A 81 -3.89 5.45 1.15
N ILE A 82 -5.17 5.42 1.56
CA ILE A 82 -5.55 5.42 2.99
C ILE A 82 -4.99 4.20 3.73
N ASN A 83 -5.22 2.98 3.22
CA ASN A 83 -4.79 1.77 3.92
C ASN A 83 -3.27 1.62 3.99
N PRO A 84 -2.51 1.84 2.89
CA PRO A 84 -1.06 1.93 2.98
C PRO A 84 -0.58 2.98 3.98
N PHE A 85 -1.21 4.16 4.01
CA PHE A 85 -0.85 5.21 4.96
C PHE A 85 -1.12 4.82 6.41
N ILE A 86 -2.26 4.19 6.71
CA ILE A 86 -2.55 3.66 8.05
C ILE A 86 -1.50 2.63 8.45
N TRP A 87 -1.14 1.73 7.54
CA TRP A 87 -0.11 0.73 7.80
C TRP A 87 1.26 1.37 8.09
N MET A 88 1.71 2.32 7.25
CA MET A 88 2.97 3.07 7.47
C MET A 88 2.94 3.79 8.82
N THR A 89 1.82 4.45 9.14
CA THR A 89 1.63 5.16 10.40
C THR A 89 1.72 4.23 11.59
N LYS A 90 1.13 3.04 11.50
CA LYS A 90 1.20 2.01 12.54
C LYS A 90 2.64 1.56 12.77
N GLU A 91 3.44 1.34 11.73
CA GLU A 91 4.86 1.00 11.87
C GLU A 91 5.65 2.15 12.54
N VAL A 92 5.37 3.40 12.18
CA VAL A 92 6.01 4.57 12.78
C VAL A 92 5.61 4.75 14.25
N ILE A 93 4.35 4.51 14.61
CA ILE A 93 3.88 4.59 16.01
C ILE A 93 4.64 3.59 16.89
N VAL A 94 4.91 2.38 16.40
CA VAL A 94 5.68 1.39 17.18
C VAL A 94 7.10 1.91 17.50
N LEU A 95 7.71 2.72 16.64
CA LEU A 95 9.03 3.29 16.88
C LEU A 95 9.06 4.35 17.99
N THR A 96 7.92 4.93 18.34
CA THR A 96 7.84 5.94 19.42
C THR A 96 8.17 5.36 20.80
N HIS A 97 8.19 4.03 20.95
CA HIS A 97 8.67 3.36 22.15
C HIS A 97 10.19 3.45 22.33
N SER A 98 10.94 3.75 21.26
CA SER A 98 12.41 3.73 21.27
C SER A 98 13.02 5.07 20.84
N PHE A 99 12.30 5.89 20.07
CA PHE A 99 12.82 7.13 19.50
C PHE A 99 11.91 8.33 19.79
N PRO A 100 12.48 9.56 19.87
CA PRO A 100 11.71 10.79 19.85
C PRO A 100 10.76 10.88 18.65
N ILE A 101 9.65 11.60 18.81
CA ILE A 101 8.61 11.75 17.76
C ILE A 101 9.20 12.31 16.46
N ILE A 102 10.11 13.29 16.55
CA ILE A 102 10.71 13.92 15.36
C ILE A 102 11.53 12.93 14.53
N GLU A 103 12.22 12.00 15.18
CA GLU A 103 12.96 10.93 14.51
C GLU A 103 12.00 9.92 13.89
N CYS A 104 10.92 9.57 14.60
CA CYS A 104 9.88 8.69 14.06
C CYS A 104 9.26 9.25 12.76
N VAL A 105 9.13 10.58 12.62
CA VAL A 105 8.68 11.20 11.37
C VAL A 105 9.66 10.92 10.21
N TYR A 106 10.96 10.92 10.47
CA TYR A 106 11.96 10.56 9.45
C TYR A 106 11.78 9.11 8.96
N TYR A 107 11.30 8.20 9.81
CA TYR A 107 11.04 6.82 9.41
C TYR A 107 9.88 6.65 8.43
N TYR A 108 9.07 7.67 8.13
CA TYR A 108 8.19 7.63 6.95
C TYR A 108 8.98 7.51 5.64
N LEU A 109 10.24 7.98 5.63
CA LEU A 109 11.15 7.92 4.48
C LEU A 109 12.00 6.64 4.47
N ASN A 110 11.69 5.66 5.33
CA ASN A 110 12.43 4.41 5.34
C ASN A 110 12.33 3.69 3.97
N PRO A 111 13.30 2.81 3.63
CA PRO A 111 13.30 2.16 2.32
C PRO A 111 12.02 1.37 2.05
N LEU A 112 11.41 0.74 3.06
CA LEU A 112 10.19 -0.05 2.88
C LEU A 112 8.99 0.82 2.44
N ASN A 113 8.85 2.03 2.99
CA ASN A 113 7.83 2.99 2.56
C ASN A 113 8.13 3.55 1.16
N PHE A 114 9.40 3.78 0.86
CA PHE A 114 9.83 4.16 -0.49
C PHE A 114 9.44 3.10 -1.53
N TRP A 115 9.68 1.82 -1.23
CA TRP A 115 9.23 0.68 -2.01
C TRP A 115 7.71 0.66 -2.19
N LEU A 116 6.98 0.88 -1.10
CA LEU A 116 5.52 0.90 -1.10
C LEU A 116 4.95 2.00 -1.99
N ILE A 117 5.53 3.20 -2.00
CA ILE A 117 5.08 4.33 -2.85
C ILE A 117 5.19 3.99 -4.34
N PHE A 118 6.30 3.40 -4.77
CA PHE A 118 6.45 2.99 -6.17
C PHE A 118 5.48 1.86 -6.55
N PHE A 119 5.22 0.95 -5.62
CA PHE A 119 4.25 -0.11 -5.83
C PHE A 119 2.81 0.41 -5.89
N ILE A 120 2.43 1.38 -5.05
CA ILE A 120 1.16 2.12 -5.14
C ILE A 120 1.04 2.81 -6.51
N THR A 121 2.11 3.47 -6.97
CA THR A 121 2.12 4.16 -8.27
C THR A 121 1.91 3.18 -9.41
N PHE A 122 2.60 2.04 -9.37
CA PHE A 122 2.40 0.96 -10.33
C PHE A 122 0.94 0.47 -10.32
N GLN A 123 0.41 0.17 -9.13
CA GLN A 123 -0.93 -0.38 -8.98
C GLN A 123 -2.04 0.58 -9.38
N THR A 124 -1.93 1.86 -9.08
CA THR A 124 -2.91 2.87 -9.50
C THR A 124 -2.96 2.99 -11.02
N GLY A 125 -1.82 2.91 -11.70
CA GLY A 125 -1.74 2.85 -13.16
C GLY A 125 -2.47 1.62 -13.74
N VAL A 126 -2.16 0.42 -13.24
CA VAL A 126 -2.83 -0.82 -13.68
C VAL A 126 -4.32 -0.79 -13.34
N ALA A 127 -4.68 -0.33 -12.13
CA ALA A 127 -6.07 -0.24 -11.65
C ALA A 127 -6.93 0.70 -12.49
N GLU A 128 -6.38 1.84 -12.95
CA GLU A 128 -7.12 2.74 -13.85
C GLU A 128 -7.40 2.08 -15.21
N VAL A 129 -6.43 1.35 -15.77
CA VAL A 129 -6.65 0.57 -17.00
C VAL A 129 -7.73 -0.50 -16.77
N THR A 130 -7.66 -1.23 -15.66
CA THR A 130 -8.65 -2.25 -15.29
C THR A 130 -10.04 -1.64 -15.08
N ALA A 131 -10.16 -0.54 -14.34
CA ALA A 131 -11.43 0.13 -14.10
C ALA A 131 -12.07 0.61 -15.40
N ARG A 132 -11.27 1.19 -16.31
CA ARG A 132 -11.72 1.59 -17.65
C ARG A 132 -12.19 0.40 -18.47
N TRP A 133 -11.46 -0.72 -18.42
CA TRP A 133 -11.89 -1.94 -19.09
C TRP A 133 -13.24 -2.46 -18.56
N VAL A 134 -13.43 -2.48 -17.23
CA VAL A 134 -14.72 -2.82 -16.60
C VAL A 134 -15.83 -1.87 -17.04
N LEU A 135 -15.58 -0.56 -17.04
CA LEU A 135 -16.57 0.45 -17.45
C LEU A 135 -16.93 0.36 -18.93
N LYS A 136 -15.95 0.06 -19.81
CA LYS A 136 -16.22 -0.18 -21.23
C LYS A 136 -17.13 -1.39 -21.43
N LYS A 137 -16.90 -2.47 -20.67
CA LYS A 137 -17.79 -3.66 -20.67
C LYS A 137 -19.21 -3.33 -20.19
N ARG A 138 -19.38 -2.28 -19.37
CA ARG A 138 -20.69 -1.76 -18.93
C ARG A 138 -21.33 -0.76 -19.91
N GLY A 139 -20.81 -0.65 -21.13
CA GLY A 139 -21.36 0.20 -22.18
C GLY A 139 -20.90 1.66 -22.15
N VAL A 140 -19.99 2.04 -21.25
CA VAL A 140 -19.44 3.40 -21.22
C VAL A 140 -18.43 3.57 -22.36
N ARG A 141 -18.65 4.56 -23.23
CA ARG A 141 -17.73 4.88 -24.32
C ARG A 141 -16.52 5.64 -23.78
N LEU A 142 -15.40 4.93 -23.57
CA LEU A 142 -14.13 5.52 -23.14
C LEU A 142 -12.94 4.75 -23.73
N LYS A 143 -11.79 5.43 -23.84
CA LYS A 143 -10.52 4.80 -24.20
C LYS A 143 -9.95 4.08 -22.97
N ILE A 144 -9.68 2.77 -23.12
CA ILE A 144 -9.12 1.93 -22.04
C ILE A 144 -7.68 2.36 -21.75
N VAL A 145 -6.84 2.32 -22.79
CA VAL A 145 -5.43 2.65 -22.69
C VAL A 145 -5.27 4.13 -22.96
N THR A 146 -4.77 4.86 -21.97
CA THR A 146 -4.40 6.27 -22.08
C THR A 146 -2.99 6.45 -21.54
N ALA A 147 -2.29 7.50 -21.97
CA ALA A 147 -0.88 7.68 -21.63
C ALA A 147 -0.64 7.75 -20.12
N ALA A 148 -1.43 8.55 -19.38
CA ALA A 148 -1.22 8.77 -17.95
C ALA A 148 -1.16 7.49 -17.09
N PRO A 149 -2.15 6.57 -17.10
CA PRO A 149 -2.08 5.35 -16.30
C PRO A 149 -1.00 4.38 -16.78
N VAL A 150 -0.68 4.35 -18.08
CA VAL A 150 0.42 3.54 -18.62
C VAL A 150 1.77 4.05 -18.14
N VAL A 151 1.97 5.37 -18.20
CA VAL A 151 3.19 6.01 -17.68
C VAL A 151 3.33 5.76 -16.18
N ALA A 152 2.25 5.93 -15.39
CA ALA A 152 2.28 5.62 -13.97
C ALA A 152 2.67 4.16 -13.69
N ALA A 153 2.08 3.20 -14.43
CA ALA A 153 2.41 1.79 -14.31
C ALA A 153 3.89 1.51 -14.66
N ILE A 154 4.34 1.98 -15.83
CA ILE A 154 5.71 1.74 -16.31
C ILE A 154 6.72 2.40 -15.38
N THR A 155 6.52 3.66 -14.99
CA THR A 155 7.43 4.39 -14.10
C THR A 155 7.48 3.74 -12.73
N GLY A 156 6.33 3.38 -12.14
CA GLY A 156 6.29 2.68 -10.86
C GLY A 156 7.06 1.35 -10.90
N LEU A 157 6.82 0.53 -11.93
CA LEU A 157 7.51 -0.74 -12.12
C LEU A 157 9.01 -0.57 -12.40
N ALA A 158 9.38 0.41 -13.22
CA ALA A 158 10.78 0.69 -13.55
C ALA A 158 11.55 1.17 -12.31
N LEU A 159 10.96 2.03 -11.48
CA LEU A 159 11.58 2.48 -10.24
C LEU A 159 11.72 1.35 -9.22
N LEU A 160 10.74 0.45 -9.13
CA LEU A 160 10.86 -0.77 -8.34
C LEU A 160 12.03 -1.65 -8.84
N ALA A 161 12.06 -1.93 -10.15
CA ALA A 161 13.10 -2.78 -10.74
C ALA A 161 14.49 -2.14 -10.58
N ALA A 162 14.61 -0.84 -10.80
CA ALA A 162 15.86 -0.10 -10.66
C ALA A 162 16.35 -0.09 -9.20
N GLY A 163 15.46 0.17 -8.24
CA GLY A 163 15.81 0.10 -6.81
C GLY A 163 16.28 -1.30 -6.39
N TYR A 164 15.78 -2.35 -7.07
CA TYR A 164 16.03 -3.73 -6.66
C TYR A 164 17.33 -4.22 -7.29
N ALA A 165 17.54 -3.86 -8.56
CA ALA A 165 18.80 -4.03 -9.25
C ALA A 165 19.94 -3.27 -8.56
N TRP A 166 19.63 -2.12 -7.94
CA TRP A 166 20.59 -1.32 -7.18
C TRP A 166 20.81 -1.86 -5.76
N GLY A 167 21.21 -3.12 -5.65
CA GLY A 167 21.62 -3.74 -4.38
C GLY A 167 20.48 -4.23 -3.50
N LYS A 168 19.35 -4.65 -4.09
CA LYS A 168 18.20 -5.27 -3.39
C LYS A 168 17.64 -4.40 -2.24
N GLY A 169 17.81 -3.09 -2.32
CA GLY A 169 17.41 -2.13 -1.29
C GLY A 169 18.49 -1.75 -0.26
N GLU A 170 19.64 -2.42 -0.23
CA GLU A 170 20.74 -2.11 0.70
C GLU A 170 21.27 -0.69 0.49
N ASN A 171 21.44 -0.26 -0.77
CA ASN A 171 21.94 1.09 -1.07
C ASN A 171 20.97 2.19 -0.60
N ILE A 172 19.66 1.97 -0.76
CA ILE A 172 18.62 2.90 -0.28
C ILE A 172 18.66 2.96 1.25
N TYR A 173 18.86 1.82 1.92
CA TYR A 173 19.02 1.76 3.36
C TYR A 173 20.28 2.49 3.85
N VAL A 174 21.41 2.35 3.16
CA VAL A 174 22.65 3.09 3.46
C VAL A 174 22.43 4.60 3.36
N ILE A 175 21.77 5.07 2.29
CA ILE A 175 21.43 6.48 2.11
C ILE A 175 20.51 6.97 3.24
N PHE A 176 19.50 6.18 3.59
CA PHE A 176 18.58 6.48 4.70
C PHE A 176 19.32 6.63 6.03
N LEU A 177 20.24 5.71 6.35
CA LEU A 177 21.04 5.76 7.58
C LEU A 177 22.04 6.93 7.59
N ASP A 178 22.68 7.22 6.47
CA ASP A 178 23.58 8.37 6.35
C ASP A 178 22.83 9.69 6.56
N GLY A 179 21.65 9.84 5.94
CA GLY A 179 20.77 11.00 6.17
C GLY A 179 20.32 11.11 7.63
N TYR A 180 19.94 9.99 8.25
CA TYR A 180 19.57 9.96 9.66
C TYR A 180 20.72 10.45 10.56
N ARG A 181 21.93 9.93 10.35
CA ARG A 181 23.12 10.32 11.12
C ARG A 181 23.50 11.78 10.94
N LYS A 182 23.30 12.35 9.76
CA LYS A 182 23.56 13.76 9.49
C LYS A 182 22.57 14.70 10.18
N ILE A 183 21.30 14.29 10.30
CA ILE A 183 20.23 15.12 10.87
C ILE A 183 20.19 15.00 12.39
N PHE A 184 20.28 13.79 12.93
CA PHE A 184 20.08 13.50 14.35
C PHE A 184 21.37 13.12 15.09
N GLY A 185 22.50 13.03 14.37
CA GLY A 185 23.78 12.61 14.91
C GLY A 185 24.02 11.10 14.79
N PRO A 186 25.27 10.64 14.97
CA PRO A 186 25.56 9.24 15.18
C PRO A 186 24.99 8.85 16.55
N TRP A 187 23.82 8.24 16.60
CA TRP A 187 23.30 7.71 17.85
C TRP A 187 24.17 6.53 18.35
N ILE A 188 24.31 6.50 19.69
CA ILE A 188 25.12 5.64 20.60
C ILE A 188 25.43 4.23 20.07
#